data_AF-L9M5H6-F1
#
_entry.id   AF-L9M5H6-F1
#
_cell.length_a   1.000
_cell.length_b   1.000
_cell.length_c   1.000
_cell.angle_alpha   90.00
_cell.angle_beta   90.00
_cell.angle_gamma   90.00
#
_symmetry.space_group_name_H-M   'P 1'
#
loop_
_entity.id
_entity.type
_entity.pdbx_description
1 polymer ?
#
loop_
_entity_poly.entity_id
_entity_poly.type
_entity_poly.pdbx_seq_one_letter_code
_entity_poly.pdbx_strand_id
1 'polypeptide(L)'
;DIVGSNSNISTKVNAGKVEVALSNTLDLGTTGSVTTGSTVINNAGVTATQVTANKVTVNNAPTAGTDATNKTYVDSKAAASRTEVAAGSNVSGVVKTTGANGQDVYTVNANGTTASAGSSAVTVTAGTKDANNVTDYKVDLAASTKTDIQKGVDAKTAVDSTGLKFKGDTATTSATKKLGDTVSITGDTNISTVATTDGVQVKLNPNL
;
A
#
# COMPACT_ATOMS: atom_id res chain seq x y z
N ASP A 1 13.15 -92.56 10.53
CA ASP A 1 13.64 -91.36 11.23
C ASP A 1 12.80 -90.15 10.88
N ILE A 2 12.63 -89.24 11.83
CA ILE A 2 12.04 -87.91 11.59
C ILE A 2 13.15 -86.90 11.79
N VAL A 3 13.48 -86.16 10.73
CA VAL A 3 14.58 -85.18 10.72
C VAL A 3 14.01 -83.81 10.37
N GLY A 4 14.20 -82.83 11.24
CA GLY A 4 13.89 -81.42 10.95
C GLY A 4 14.97 -80.82 10.05
N SER A 5 14.58 -80.12 8.99
CA SER A 5 15.50 -79.52 8.02
C SER A 5 15.98 -78.11 8.41
N ASN A 6 15.35 -77.47 9.39
CA ASN A 6 15.74 -76.16 9.93
C ASN A 6 15.39 -76.05 11.43
N SER A 7 15.81 -74.95 12.05
CA SER A 7 15.60 -74.65 13.46
C SER A 7 14.17 -74.24 13.82
N ASN A 8 13.27 -74.08 12.84
CA ASN A 8 11.90 -73.61 13.10
C ASN A 8 10.98 -74.74 13.60
N ILE A 9 11.29 -76.00 13.26
CA ILE A 9 10.52 -77.17 13.70
C ILE A 9 11.43 -78.08 14.52
N SER A 10 11.00 -78.37 15.75
CA SER A 10 11.63 -79.37 16.60
C SER A 10 10.77 -80.62 16.69
N THR A 11 11.43 -81.78 16.75
CA THR A 11 10.79 -83.08 16.93
C THR A 11 11.46 -83.81 18.09
N LYS A 12 10.66 -84.41 18.98
CA LYS A 12 11.15 -85.31 20.04
C LYS A 12 10.19 -86.47 20.22
N VAL A 13 10.67 -87.58 20.78
CA VAL A 13 9.80 -88.71 21.16
C VAL A 13 9.38 -88.54 22.62
N ASN A 14 8.08 -88.58 22.87
CA ASN A 14 7.50 -88.47 24.21
C ASN A 14 6.41 -89.55 24.36
N ALA A 15 6.55 -90.45 25.34
CA ALA A 15 5.65 -91.58 25.58
C ALA A 15 5.30 -92.41 24.32
N GLY A 16 6.30 -92.67 23.46
CA GLY A 16 6.13 -93.46 22.23
C GLY A 16 5.46 -92.74 21.07
N LYS A 17 5.17 -91.44 21.20
CA LYS A 17 4.64 -90.59 20.13
C LYS A 17 5.69 -89.55 19.73
N VAL A 18 5.65 -89.10 18.48
CA VAL A 18 6.45 -87.94 18.05
C VAL A 18 5.71 -86.67 18.39
N GLU A 19 6.35 -85.83 19.18
CA GLU A 19 5.92 -84.47 19.47
C GLU A 19 6.58 -83.54 18.45
N VAL A 20 5.77 -82.75 17.74
CA VAL A 20 6.21 -81.75 16.77
C VAL A 20 5.86 -80.37 17.32
N ALA A 21 6.85 -79.49 17.44
CA ALA A 21 6.67 -78.16 17.99
C ALA A 21 7.29 -77.08 17.10
N LEU A 22 6.56 -75.98 16.92
CA LEU A 22 7.01 -74.76 16.26
C LEU A 22 7.84 -73.92 17.24
N SER A 23 8.96 -73.38 16.77
CA SER A 23 9.77 -72.44 17.55
C SER A 23 8.98 -71.15 17.86
N ASN A 24 9.16 -70.60 19.06
CA ASN A 24 8.57 -69.30 19.44
C ASN A 24 9.08 -68.14 18.58
N THR A 25 10.31 -68.27 18.06
CA THR A 25 10.92 -67.33 17.11
C THR A 25 11.14 -68.03 15.78
N LEU A 26 10.59 -67.45 14.72
CA LEU A 26 10.75 -67.96 13.36
C LEU A 26 11.94 -67.27 12.70
N ASP A 27 13.00 -68.02 12.39
CA ASP A 27 14.13 -67.56 11.59
C ASP A 27 14.02 -68.17 10.18
N LEU A 28 13.76 -67.30 9.21
CA LEU A 28 13.53 -67.70 7.82
C LEU A 28 14.81 -67.63 6.97
N GLY A 29 15.95 -67.26 7.56
CA GLY A 29 17.18 -67.02 6.83
C GLY A 29 17.07 -65.88 5.81
N THR A 30 18.04 -65.79 4.90
CA THR A 30 18.15 -64.68 3.94
C THR A 30 17.13 -64.72 2.80
N THR A 31 16.53 -65.87 2.53
CA THR A 31 15.62 -66.10 1.39
C THR A 31 14.22 -66.53 1.80
N GLY A 32 13.97 -66.80 3.09
CA GLY A 32 12.65 -67.24 3.53
C GLY A 32 11.65 -66.10 3.65
N SER A 33 10.37 -66.46 3.62
CA SER A 33 9.25 -65.52 3.68
C SER A 33 8.01 -66.19 4.27
N VAL A 34 7.10 -65.38 4.79
CA VAL A 34 5.73 -65.79 5.12
C VAL A 34 4.79 -65.14 4.11
N THR A 35 4.02 -65.96 3.41
CA THR A 35 3.00 -65.48 2.45
C THR A 35 1.62 -65.86 2.95
N THR A 36 0.76 -64.86 3.18
CA THR A 36 -0.65 -65.04 3.58
C THR A 36 -1.54 -64.26 2.62
N GLY A 37 -2.13 -64.95 1.65
CA GLY A 37 -2.86 -64.30 0.55
C GLY A 37 -1.93 -63.38 -0.25
N SER A 38 -2.31 -62.10 -0.40
CA SER A 38 -1.52 -61.06 -1.09
C SER A 38 -0.50 -60.34 -0.20
N THR A 39 -0.29 -60.80 1.05
CA THR A 39 0.72 -60.22 1.96
C THR A 39 1.95 -61.11 1.99
N VAL A 40 3.13 -60.50 1.84
CA VAL A 40 4.44 -61.14 1.96
C VAL A 40 5.23 -60.44 3.06
N ILE A 41 5.74 -61.22 4.02
CA ILE A 41 6.69 -60.76 5.05
C ILE A 41 8.04 -61.42 4.75
N ASN A 42 9.05 -60.61 4.50
CA ASN A 42 10.41 -61.07 4.21
C ASN A 42 11.45 -60.01 4.66
N ASN A 43 12.70 -60.17 4.22
CA ASN A 43 13.79 -59.28 4.61
C ASN A 43 13.67 -57.84 4.06
N ALA A 44 12.75 -57.58 3.13
CA ALA A 44 12.41 -56.23 2.65
C ALA A 44 11.28 -55.57 3.48
N GLY A 45 10.70 -56.29 4.44
CA GLY A 45 9.61 -55.82 5.28
C GLY A 45 8.28 -56.49 4.93
N VAL A 46 7.20 -55.71 4.98
CA VAL A 46 5.84 -56.16 4.69
C VAL A 46 5.38 -55.56 3.37
N THR A 47 5.05 -56.43 2.41
CA THR A 47 4.42 -56.04 1.14
C THR A 47 2.99 -56.54 1.13
N ALA A 48 2.03 -55.63 1.00
CA ALA A 48 0.60 -55.96 0.88
C ALA A 48 -0.08 -54.98 -0.09
N THR A 49 -1.11 -55.46 -0.79
CA THR A 49 -1.93 -54.59 -1.66
C THR A 49 -2.82 -53.64 -0.85
N GLN A 50 -3.25 -54.06 0.34
CA GLN A 50 -4.04 -53.27 1.27
C GLN A 50 -3.71 -53.67 2.70
N VAL A 51 -3.61 -52.67 3.59
CA VAL A 51 -3.45 -52.87 5.03
C VAL A 51 -4.59 -52.14 5.74
N THR A 52 -5.44 -52.90 6.45
CA THR A 52 -6.50 -52.34 7.31
C THR A 52 -6.02 -52.38 8.75
N ALA A 53 -5.68 -51.23 9.32
CA ALA A 53 -5.23 -51.09 10.70
C ALA A 53 -6.01 -49.97 11.39
N ASN A 54 -6.34 -50.15 12.67
CA ASN A 54 -7.04 -49.10 13.44
C ASN A 54 -6.18 -47.83 13.58
N LYS A 55 -4.89 -48.00 13.88
CA LYS A 55 -3.93 -46.89 13.99
C LYS A 55 -2.54 -47.36 13.57
N VAL A 56 -1.86 -46.54 12.79
CA VAL A 56 -0.46 -46.71 12.40
C VAL A 56 0.35 -45.54 12.98
N THR A 57 1.48 -45.83 13.63
CA THR A 57 2.39 -44.80 14.14
C THR A 57 3.61 -44.74 13.21
N VAL A 58 3.88 -43.55 12.66
CA VAL A 58 5.07 -43.28 11.84
C VAL A 58 6.00 -42.37 12.64
N ASN A 59 7.12 -42.91 13.10
CA ASN A 59 7.97 -42.24 14.09
C ASN A 59 8.83 -41.12 13.49
N ASN A 60 9.19 -41.22 12.22
CA ASN A 60 10.08 -40.28 11.54
C ASN A 60 9.31 -39.38 10.58
N ALA A 61 9.85 -38.18 10.34
CA ALA A 61 9.36 -37.31 9.28
C ALA A 61 9.67 -37.93 7.90
N PRO A 62 8.81 -37.72 6.89
CA PRO A 62 9.09 -38.13 5.52
C PRO A 62 10.33 -37.38 4.98
N THR A 63 11.12 -38.07 4.17
CA THR A 63 12.30 -37.52 3.47
C THR A 63 12.17 -37.61 1.95
N ALA A 64 11.39 -38.57 1.45
CA ALA A 64 11.06 -38.74 0.04
C ALA A 64 9.55 -38.52 -0.20
N GLY A 65 9.17 -38.22 -1.45
CA GLY A 65 7.77 -38.02 -1.84
C GLY A 65 6.89 -39.28 -1.75
N THR A 66 7.50 -40.46 -1.58
CA THR A 66 6.82 -41.75 -1.41
C THR A 66 6.61 -42.14 0.05
N ASP A 67 7.16 -41.38 0.99
CA ASP A 67 7.08 -41.71 2.41
C ASP A 67 5.69 -41.41 2.98
N ALA A 68 5.24 -42.24 3.90
CA ALA A 68 4.06 -41.93 4.71
C ALA A 68 4.35 -40.77 5.66
N THR A 69 3.32 -40.01 6.03
CA THR A 69 3.46 -38.86 6.92
C THR A 69 2.74 -39.09 8.25
N ASN A 70 3.25 -38.48 9.32
CA ASN A 70 2.55 -38.44 10.60
C ASN A 70 1.83 -37.10 10.79
N LYS A 71 0.87 -37.07 11.74
CA LYS A 71 0.06 -35.88 12.02
C LYS A 71 0.92 -34.67 12.39
N THR A 72 1.96 -34.85 13.20
CA THR A 72 2.87 -33.77 13.62
C THR A 72 3.54 -33.10 12.42
N TYR A 73 4.01 -33.89 11.44
CA TYR A 73 4.58 -33.37 10.20
C TYR A 73 3.55 -32.58 9.40
N VAL A 74 2.36 -33.16 9.17
CA VAL A 74 1.28 -32.50 8.42
C VAL A 74 0.85 -31.20 9.09
N ASP A 75 0.58 -31.20 10.40
CA ASP A 75 0.18 -30.00 11.15
C ASP A 75 1.24 -28.89 11.03
N SER A 76 2.53 -29.25 11.15
CA SER A 76 3.63 -28.26 11.05
C SER A 76 3.72 -27.63 9.67
N LYS A 77 3.59 -28.43 8.60
CA LYS A 77 3.63 -27.93 7.22
C LYS A 77 2.37 -27.18 6.84
N ALA A 78 1.20 -27.64 7.29
CA ALA A 78 -0.07 -26.95 7.10
C ALA A 78 -0.06 -25.57 7.78
N ALA A 79 0.49 -25.46 9.00
CA ALA A 79 0.66 -24.19 9.69
C ALA A 79 1.62 -23.24 8.94
N ALA A 80 2.77 -23.76 8.51
CA ALA A 80 3.77 -22.98 7.77
C ALA A 80 3.29 -22.51 6.38
N SER A 81 2.34 -23.22 5.77
CA SER A 81 1.75 -22.85 4.47
C SER A 81 0.72 -21.73 4.56
N ARG A 82 0.31 -21.30 5.76
CA ARG A 82 -0.64 -20.18 5.92
C ARG A 82 0.07 -18.86 5.68
N THR A 83 -0.60 -17.95 4.98
CA THR A 83 -0.13 -16.57 4.81
C THR A 83 -0.67 -15.67 5.92
N GLU A 84 0.16 -14.71 6.34
CA GLU A 84 -0.23 -13.66 7.28
C GLU A 84 -0.39 -12.34 6.53
N VAL A 85 -1.48 -11.61 6.81
CA VAL A 85 -1.73 -10.27 6.28
C VAL A 85 -1.76 -9.31 7.45
N ALA A 86 -0.66 -8.58 7.64
CA ALA A 86 -0.53 -7.58 8.70
C ALA A 86 -0.93 -6.18 8.20
N ALA A 87 -1.53 -5.38 9.08
CA ALA A 87 -1.82 -3.98 8.81
C ALA A 87 -0.53 -3.14 8.76
N GLY A 88 -0.30 -2.43 7.66
CA GLY A 88 0.71 -1.37 7.59
C GLY A 88 0.18 -0.02 8.09
N SER A 89 1.01 1.03 8.08
CA SER A 89 0.63 2.35 8.63
C SER A 89 -0.47 3.09 7.86
N ASN A 90 -0.71 2.74 6.59
CA ASN A 90 -1.69 3.41 5.72
C ASN A 90 -3.08 2.74 5.76
N VAL A 91 -3.25 1.67 6.53
CA VAL A 91 -4.54 0.97 6.67
C VAL A 91 -5.03 1.12 8.11
N SER A 92 -6.34 1.34 8.26
CA SER A 92 -7.02 1.38 9.56
C SER A 92 -6.97 0.02 10.25
N GLY A 93 -6.93 -1.06 9.46
CA GLY A 93 -6.73 -2.41 9.95
C GLY A 93 -7.00 -3.47 8.89
N VAL A 94 -6.72 -4.72 9.27
CA VAL A 94 -7.08 -5.91 8.50
C VAL A 94 -8.12 -6.69 9.31
N VAL A 95 -9.30 -6.89 8.73
CA VAL A 95 -10.37 -7.66 9.37
C VAL A 95 -10.44 -9.02 8.73
N LYS A 96 -10.33 -10.08 9.54
CA LYS A 96 -10.51 -11.46 9.10
C LYS A 96 -11.95 -11.90 9.32
N THR A 97 -12.55 -12.50 8.30
CA THR A 97 -13.82 -13.22 8.39
C THR A 97 -13.68 -14.62 7.79
N THR A 98 -14.66 -15.49 8.03
CA THR A 98 -14.76 -16.80 7.38
C THR A 98 -15.71 -16.70 6.20
N GLY A 99 -15.25 -17.07 5.01
CA GLY A 99 -16.05 -17.10 3.80
C GLY A 99 -17.04 -18.26 3.78
N ALA A 100 -17.96 -18.25 2.80
CA ALA A 100 -19.01 -19.26 2.66
C ALA A 100 -18.47 -20.69 2.46
N ASN A 101 -17.22 -20.86 1.99
CA ASN A 101 -16.58 -22.16 1.80
C ASN A 101 -15.62 -22.51 2.94
N GLY A 102 -15.67 -21.81 4.08
CA GLY A 102 -14.81 -22.05 5.24
C GLY A 102 -13.39 -21.48 5.13
N GLN A 103 -13.08 -20.73 4.07
CA GLN A 103 -11.78 -20.09 3.86
C GLN A 103 -11.64 -18.78 4.64
N ASP A 104 -10.43 -18.42 5.03
CA ASP A 104 -10.12 -17.11 5.61
C ASP A 104 -10.28 -16.01 4.53
N VAL A 105 -11.02 -14.95 4.82
CA VAL A 105 -11.16 -13.75 3.96
C VAL A 105 -10.63 -12.55 4.73
N TYR A 106 -9.68 -11.82 4.14
CA TYR A 106 -9.08 -10.62 4.72
C TYR A 106 -9.58 -9.37 4.01
N THR A 107 -10.31 -8.52 4.73
CA THR A 107 -10.67 -7.18 4.27
C THR A 107 -9.63 -6.18 4.75
N VAL A 108 -8.94 -5.54 3.82
CA VAL A 108 -7.95 -4.48 4.11
C VAL A 108 -8.65 -3.13 4.06
N ASN A 109 -8.82 -2.50 5.21
CA ASN A 109 -9.48 -1.19 5.32
C ASN A 109 -8.42 -0.09 5.20
N ALA A 110 -8.22 0.47 4.00
CA ALA A 110 -7.30 1.58 3.81
C ALA A 110 -7.83 2.88 4.44
N ASN A 111 -6.94 3.70 5.01
CA ASN A 111 -7.32 5.05 5.40
C ASN A 111 -7.52 5.87 4.11
N GLY A 112 -8.72 6.45 3.95
CA GLY A 112 -8.98 7.39 2.87
C GLY A 112 -8.43 8.79 3.19
N THR A 113 -8.02 9.53 2.17
CA THR A 113 -7.63 10.94 2.28
C THR A 113 -8.37 11.75 1.22
N THR A 114 -8.77 12.99 1.54
CA THR A 114 -9.37 13.90 0.58
C THR A 114 -8.62 15.23 0.57
N ALA A 115 -8.64 15.91 -0.58
CA ALA A 115 -8.19 17.28 -0.71
C ALA A 115 -9.34 18.10 -1.30
N SER A 116 -9.67 19.22 -0.65
CA SER A 116 -10.73 20.12 -1.10
C SER A 116 -10.29 21.57 -0.91
N ALA A 117 -10.83 22.47 -1.74
CA ALA A 117 -10.61 23.88 -1.55
C ALA A 117 -11.30 24.34 -0.26
N GLY A 118 -10.55 25.01 0.63
CA GLY A 118 -11.10 25.56 1.87
C GLY A 118 -11.98 26.80 1.67
N SER A 119 -11.97 27.39 0.47
CA SER A 119 -12.81 28.53 0.08
C SER A 119 -12.90 28.63 -1.44
N SER A 120 -13.73 29.55 -1.94
CA SER A 120 -13.81 29.87 -3.37
C SER A 120 -12.59 30.60 -3.94
N ALA A 121 -11.61 30.98 -3.11
CA ALA A 121 -10.40 31.67 -3.54
C ALA A 121 -9.31 30.72 -4.08
N VAL A 122 -9.47 29.42 -3.84
CA VAL A 122 -8.51 28.38 -4.24
C VAL A 122 -9.27 27.30 -4.99
N THR A 123 -8.61 26.68 -5.95
CA THR A 123 -9.10 25.48 -6.65
C THR A 123 -8.21 24.30 -6.33
N VAL A 124 -8.82 23.14 -6.19
CA VAL A 124 -8.12 21.86 -6.05
C VAL A 124 -8.59 20.97 -7.20
N THR A 125 -7.67 20.60 -8.09
CA THR A 125 -7.97 19.81 -9.28
C THR A 125 -7.24 18.48 -9.20
N ALA A 126 -8.01 17.39 -9.19
CA ALA A 126 -7.45 16.05 -9.22
C ALA A 126 -6.85 15.74 -10.60
N GLY A 127 -5.62 15.24 -10.62
CA GLY A 127 -5.02 14.64 -11.79
C GLY A 127 -5.52 13.21 -12.03
N THR A 128 -5.05 12.62 -13.13
CA THR A 128 -5.21 11.18 -13.36
C THR A 128 -4.31 10.38 -12.42
N LYS A 129 -4.76 9.19 -12.04
CA LYS A 129 -3.96 8.26 -11.24
C LYS A 129 -2.72 7.79 -12.00
N ASP A 130 -1.57 7.75 -11.34
CA ASP A 130 -0.31 7.26 -11.93
C ASP A 130 -0.19 5.72 -11.85
N ALA A 131 0.92 5.18 -12.35
CA ALA A 131 1.22 3.74 -12.31
C ALA A 131 1.36 3.17 -10.88
N ASN A 132 1.60 4.03 -9.89
CA ASN A 132 1.72 3.67 -8.47
C ASN A 132 0.42 3.87 -7.69
N ASN A 133 -0.71 4.09 -8.38
CA ASN A 133 -2.02 4.36 -7.79
C ASN A 133 -2.09 5.69 -7.00
N VAL A 134 -1.21 6.66 -7.28
CA VAL A 134 -1.20 7.98 -6.67
C VAL A 134 -2.03 8.96 -7.51
N THR A 135 -2.89 9.74 -6.86
CA THR A 135 -3.60 10.87 -7.48
C THR A 135 -2.97 12.17 -6.99
N ASP A 136 -2.34 12.90 -7.91
CA ASP A 136 -1.79 14.23 -7.60
C ASP A 136 -2.89 15.31 -7.65
N TYR A 137 -2.93 16.16 -6.63
CA TYR A 137 -3.91 17.24 -6.52
C TYR A 137 -3.23 18.58 -6.72
N LYS A 138 -3.53 19.24 -7.83
CA LYS A 138 -3.02 20.59 -8.12
C LYS A 138 -3.83 21.62 -7.34
N VAL A 139 -3.13 22.42 -6.55
CA VAL A 139 -3.69 23.55 -5.80
C VAL A 139 -3.26 24.85 -6.47
N ASP A 140 -4.22 25.71 -6.77
CA ASP A 140 -3.99 26.99 -7.44
C ASP A 140 -5.01 28.04 -6.99
N LEU A 141 -4.73 29.32 -7.20
CA LEU A 141 -5.70 30.39 -6.99
C LEU A 141 -6.85 30.29 -8.00
N ALA A 142 -8.06 30.54 -7.53
CA ALA A 142 -9.23 30.63 -8.39
C ALA A 142 -9.10 31.79 -9.39
N ALA A 143 -9.78 31.65 -10.52
CA ALA A 143 -9.78 32.68 -11.57
C ALA A 143 -10.24 34.05 -11.05
N SER A 144 -11.27 34.09 -10.21
CA SER A 144 -11.76 35.32 -9.56
C SER A 144 -10.68 35.98 -8.71
N THR A 145 -9.96 35.21 -7.90
CA THR A 145 -8.86 35.72 -7.08
C THR A 145 -7.72 36.27 -7.94
N LYS A 146 -7.37 35.57 -9.03
CA LYS A 146 -6.39 36.06 -10.01
C LYS A 146 -6.86 37.38 -10.65
N THR A 147 -8.13 37.50 -11.00
CA THR A 147 -8.74 38.74 -11.51
C THR A 147 -8.70 39.87 -10.49
N ASP A 148 -9.00 39.61 -9.22
CA ASP A 148 -8.98 40.64 -8.19
C ASP A 148 -7.55 41.12 -7.87
N ILE A 149 -6.57 40.22 -7.92
CA ILE A 149 -5.14 40.59 -7.88
C ILE A 149 -4.79 41.48 -9.08
N GLN A 150 -5.25 41.13 -10.28
CA GLN A 150 -5.01 41.93 -11.48
C GLN A 150 -5.62 43.33 -11.37
N LYS A 151 -6.83 43.49 -10.82
CA LYS A 151 -7.41 44.81 -10.56
C LYS A 151 -6.51 45.67 -9.68
N GLY A 152 -5.86 45.08 -8.68
CA GLY A 152 -4.88 45.77 -7.84
C GLY A 152 -3.64 46.21 -8.62
N VAL A 153 -3.11 45.35 -9.48
CA VAL A 153 -1.97 45.66 -10.37
C VAL A 153 -2.32 46.79 -11.34
N ASP A 154 -3.51 46.75 -11.92
CA ASP A 154 -4.00 47.77 -12.85
C ASP A 154 -4.21 49.10 -12.13
N ALA A 155 -4.80 49.09 -10.94
CA ALA A 155 -4.96 50.29 -10.11
C ALA A 155 -3.60 50.91 -9.76
N LYS A 156 -2.61 50.09 -9.39
CA LYS A 156 -1.24 50.57 -9.13
C LYS A 156 -0.62 51.18 -10.39
N THR A 157 -0.74 50.49 -11.53
CA THR A 157 -0.24 50.99 -12.81
C THR A 157 -0.89 52.32 -13.17
N ALA A 158 -2.21 52.44 -12.98
CA ALA A 158 -2.93 53.68 -13.22
C ALA A 158 -2.37 54.81 -12.35
N VAL A 159 -2.19 54.59 -11.04
CA VAL A 159 -1.61 55.59 -10.13
C VAL A 159 -0.19 55.98 -10.52
N ASP A 160 0.65 55.02 -10.93
CA ASP A 160 2.07 55.26 -11.25
C ASP A 160 2.29 55.89 -12.63
N SER A 161 1.39 55.64 -13.58
CA SER A 161 1.55 56.02 -14.99
C SER A 161 0.64 57.16 -15.42
N THR A 162 -0.56 57.25 -14.85
CA THR A 162 -1.50 58.33 -15.12
C THR A 162 -1.27 59.48 -14.14
N GLY A 163 -1.66 60.67 -14.55
CA GLY A 163 -1.48 61.87 -13.76
C GLY A 163 -2.29 63.00 -14.37
N LEU A 164 -2.16 64.20 -13.81
CA LEU A 164 -2.88 65.37 -14.29
C LEU A 164 -2.17 65.99 -15.49
N LYS A 165 -2.94 66.42 -16.49
CA LYS A 165 -2.47 67.29 -17.58
C LYS A 165 -3.30 68.56 -17.58
N PHE A 166 -2.63 69.69 -17.73
CA PHE A 166 -3.26 71.00 -17.81
C PHE A 166 -3.24 71.48 -19.25
N LYS A 167 -4.35 72.05 -19.72
CA LYS A 167 -4.45 72.69 -21.04
C LYS A 167 -4.83 74.16 -20.83
N GLY A 168 -4.05 75.05 -21.43
CA GLY A 168 -4.31 76.49 -21.39
C GLY A 168 -5.29 76.98 -22.48
N ASP A 169 -5.57 78.27 -22.44
CA ASP A 169 -6.41 78.99 -23.41
C ASP A 169 -5.80 78.99 -24.82
N THR A 170 -4.47 79.11 -24.91
CA THR A 170 -3.70 78.81 -26.14
C THR A 170 -3.39 77.31 -26.20
N ALA A 171 -3.39 76.72 -27.41
CA ALA A 171 -3.55 75.28 -27.65
C ALA A 171 -2.39 74.32 -27.25
N THR A 172 -1.76 74.49 -26.09
CA THR A 172 -0.70 73.59 -25.57
C THR A 172 -1.13 72.85 -24.30
N THR A 173 -0.93 71.52 -24.28
CA THR A 173 -1.15 70.65 -23.12
C THR A 173 0.18 70.43 -22.38
N SER A 174 0.16 70.46 -21.05
CA SER A 174 1.34 70.23 -20.21
C SER A 174 1.86 68.79 -20.29
N ALA A 175 3.09 68.58 -19.82
CA ALA A 175 3.53 67.26 -19.41
C ALA A 175 2.63 66.71 -18.29
N THR A 176 2.52 65.38 -18.20
CA THR A 176 1.79 64.70 -17.11
C THR A 176 2.44 65.00 -15.76
N LYS A 177 1.63 65.39 -14.78
CA LYS A 177 2.02 65.54 -13.36
C LYS A 177 1.49 64.34 -12.59
N LYS A 178 2.39 63.50 -12.11
CA LYS A 178 2.06 62.25 -11.41
C LYS A 178 1.86 62.48 -9.92
N LEU A 179 1.31 61.49 -9.22
CA LEU A 179 1.22 61.52 -7.77
C LEU A 179 2.63 61.68 -7.16
N GLY A 180 2.80 62.66 -6.28
CA GLY A 180 4.09 63.01 -5.68
C GLY A 180 4.87 64.08 -6.43
N ASP A 181 4.50 64.44 -7.65
CA ASP A 181 5.14 65.56 -8.35
C ASP A 181 4.78 66.90 -7.69
N THR A 182 5.77 67.77 -7.55
CA THR A 182 5.50 69.19 -7.24
C THR A 182 5.03 69.89 -8.52
N VAL A 183 3.88 70.55 -8.45
CA VAL A 183 3.32 71.31 -9.57
C VAL A 183 3.55 72.80 -9.33
N SER A 184 4.41 73.42 -10.15
CA SER A 184 4.60 74.87 -10.14
C SER A 184 3.49 75.57 -10.93
N ILE A 185 2.82 76.52 -10.30
CA ILE A 185 1.86 77.42 -10.95
C ILE A 185 2.49 78.81 -10.91
N THR A 186 2.79 79.38 -12.09
CA THR A 186 3.52 80.65 -12.24
C THR A 186 2.67 81.67 -12.97
N GLY A 187 2.71 82.93 -12.54
CA GLY A 187 2.18 84.05 -13.30
C GLY A 187 3.24 84.74 -14.16
N ASP A 188 2.82 85.76 -14.89
CA ASP A 188 3.66 86.63 -15.72
C ASP A 188 3.93 87.98 -15.03
N THR A 189 4.26 89.04 -15.77
CA THR A 189 4.48 90.37 -15.19
C THR A 189 3.21 90.97 -14.58
N ASN A 190 2.03 90.52 -14.99
CA ASN A 190 0.74 91.06 -14.56
C ASN A 190 0.09 90.18 -13.48
N ILE A 191 0.49 88.91 -13.37
CA ILE A 191 -0.08 87.94 -12.44
C ILE A 191 0.99 87.41 -11.48
N SER A 192 0.68 87.36 -10.18
CA SER A 192 1.49 86.65 -9.18
C SER A 192 0.73 85.46 -8.58
N THR A 193 1.47 84.41 -8.23
CA THR A 193 0.93 83.19 -7.63
C THR A 193 1.63 82.89 -6.31
N VAL A 194 0.87 82.48 -5.29
CA VAL A 194 1.41 82.13 -3.97
C VAL A 194 0.81 80.81 -3.51
N ALA A 195 1.65 79.80 -3.31
CA ALA A 195 1.24 78.57 -2.65
C ALA A 195 1.05 78.83 -1.15
N THR A 196 -0.02 78.28 -0.60
CA THR A 196 -0.40 78.34 0.81
C THR A 196 -0.76 76.94 1.30
N THR A 197 -1.05 76.77 2.59
CA THR A 197 -1.48 75.48 3.15
C THR A 197 -2.76 74.95 2.50
N ASP A 198 -3.64 75.85 2.06
CA ASP A 198 -4.99 75.51 1.59
C ASP A 198 -5.10 75.47 0.06
N GLY A 199 -4.03 75.85 -0.66
CA GLY A 199 -4.00 75.86 -2.13
C GLY A 199 -3.13 76.96 -2.72
N VAL A 200 -3.43 77.37 -3.95
CA VAL A 200 -2.70 78.43 -4.68
C VAL A 200 -3.58 79.67 -4.82
N GLN A 201 -3.09 80.82 -4.37
CA GLN A 201 -3.71 82.12 -4.65
C GLN A 201 -3.15 82.70 -5.95
N VAL A 202 -4.02 83.29 -6.77
CA VAL A 202 -3.66 83.99 -8.02
C VAL A 202 -4.11 85.45 -7.89
N LYS A 203 -3.22 86.41 -8.15
CA LYS A 203 -3.45 87.84 -7.94
C LYS A 203 -3.03 88.65 -9.16
N LEU A 204 -3.80 89.70 -9.47
CA LEU A 204 -3.34 90.78 -10.34
C LEU A 204 -2.32 91.63 -9.61
N ASN A 205 -1.25 91.99 -10.30
CA ASN A 205 -0.24 92.86 -9.74
C ASN A 205 -0.79 94.30 -9.66
N PRO A 206 -0.60 95.03 -8.54
CA PRO A 206 -1.27 96.30 -8.28
C PRO A 206 -0.85 97.48 -9.18
N ASN A 207 0.24 97.32 -9.95
CA ASN A 207 0.70 98.28 -10.95
C ASN A 207 0.82 97.56 -12.29
N LEU A 208 -0.24 97.61 -13.11
CA LEU A 208 -0.27 97.07 -14.48
C LEU A 208 0.39 98.05 -15.46
#